data_AF-X1BJ81-F1
#
_entry.id   AF-X1BJ81-F1
#
_cell.length_a   1.000
_cell.length_b   1.000
_cell.length_c   1.000
_cell.angle_alpha   90.00
_cell.angle_beta   90.00
_cell.angle_gamma   90.00
#
_symmetry.space_group_name_H-M   'P 1'
#
loop_
_entity.id
_entity.type
_entity.pdbx_description
1 polymer ?
#
loop_
_entity_poly.entity_id
_entity_poly.type
_entity_poly.pdbx_seq_one_letter_code
_entity_poly.pdbx_strand_id
1 'polypeptide(L)'
;MKPKEGQRIADEHVAQLMEHFDHVQIIASWTSPKGDTHHISRGRGNWFARTGQCRAWLKYQEDAELADEIAERLDDEDDWKENK
;
A
#
# COMPACT_ATOMS: atom_id res chain seq x y z
N MET A 1 0.31 5.07 -19.37
CA MET A 1 -0.36 3.78 -19.63
C MET A 1 -1.80 4.03 -20.08
N LYS A 2 -2.33 3.31 -21.08
CA LYS A 2 -3.75 3.45 -21.43
C LYS A 2 -4.60 2.75 -20.35
N PRO A 3 -5.63 3.38 -19.76
CA PRO A 3 -6.38 2.80 -18.63
C PRO A 3 -6.93 1.39 -18.89
N LYS A 4 -7.38 1.11 -20.12
CA LYS A 4 -7.91 -0.20 -20.52
C LYS A 4 -6.85 -1.31 -20.55
N GLU A 5 -5.60 -0.95 -20.87
CA GLU A 5 -4.49 -1.89 -20.91
C GLU A 5 -4.06 -2.30 -19.52
N GLY A 6 -3.96 -1.33 -18.59
CA GLY A 6 -3.65 -1.62 -17.18
C GLY A 6 -4.70 -2.48 -16.51
N GLN A 7 -5.97 -2.25 -16.83
CA GLN A 7 -7.06 -3.12 -16.37
C GLN A 7 -6.91 -4.55 -16.89
N ARG A 8 -6.68 -4.74 -18.19
CA ARG A 8 -6.50 -6.08 -18.77
C ARG A 8 -5.33 -6.82 -18.13
N ILE A 9 -4.19 -6.15 -17.97
CA ILE A 9 -2.99 -6.73 -17.35
C ILE A 9 -3.29 -7.15 -15.91
N ALA A 10 -3.94 -6.30 -15.11
CA ALA A 10 -4.29 -6.63 -13.74
C ALA A 10 -5.27 -7.80 -13.67
N ASP A 11 -6.26 -7.86 -14.56
CA ASP A 11 -7.22 -8.97 -14.61
C ASP A 11 -6.53 -10.32 -14.95
N GLU A 12 -5.55 -10.31 -15.86
CA GLU A 12 -4.72 -11.48 -16.19
C GLU A 12 -3.87 -11.96 -15.01
N HIS A 13 -3.20 -11.04 -14.31
CA HIS A 13 -2.36 -11.40 -13.17
C HIS A 13 -3.19 -11.87 -11.97
N VAL A 14 -4.35 -11.25 -11.72
CA VAL A 14 -5.28 -11.74 -10.71
C VAL A 14 -5.71 -13.17 -11.02
N ALA A 15 -5.99 -13.51 -12.29
CA ALA A 15 -6.35 -14.87 -12.65
C ALA A 15 -5.23 -15.87 -12.37
N GLN A 16 -3.99 -15.56 -12.73
CA GLN A 16 -2.82 -16.41 -12.48
C GLN A 16 -2.56 -16.60 -10.98
N LEU A 17 -2.62 -15.53 -10.19
CA LEU A 17 -2.37 -15.61 -8.74
C LEU A 17 -3.45 -16.42 -8.01
N MET A 18 -4.69 -16.41 -8.51
CA MET A 18 -5.78 -17.21 -7.95
C MET A 18 -5.57 -18.72 -8.13
N GLU A 19 -4.60 -19.18 -8.92
CA GLU A 19 -4.21 -20.60 -8.98
C GLU A 19 -3.50 -21.07 -7.71
N HIS A 20 -2.99 -20.13 -6.90
CA HIS A 20 -2.19 -20.41 -5.71
C HIS A 20 -2.74 -19.79 -4.42
N PHE A 21 -3.65 -18.81 -4.53
CA PHE A 21 -4.19 -18.06 -3.39
C PHE A 21 -5.72 -17.97 -3.44
N ASP A 22 -6.38 -18.07 -2.28
CA ASP A 22 -7.85 -18.01 -2.18
C ASP A 22 -8.43 -16.61 -2.46
N HIS A 23 -7.61 -15.58 -2.23
CA HIS A 23 -8.00 -14.19 -2.40
C HIS A 23 -6.80 -13.35 -2.82
N VAL A 24 -6.99 -12.52 -3.84
CA VAL A 24 -5.93 -11.71 -4.44
C VAL A 24 -6.46 -10.30 -4.65
N GLN A 25 -5.68 -9.30 -4.22
CA GLN A 25 -5.93 -7.89 -4.47
C GLN A 25 -4.70 -7.26 -5.11
N ILE A 26 -4.85 -6.66 -6.28
CA ILE A 26 -3.86 -5.79 -6.93
C ILE A 26 -4.34 -4.35 -6.82
N ILE A 27 -3.47 -3.48 -6.32
CA ILE A 27 -3.67 -2.03 -6.28
C ILE A 27 -2.43 -1.40 -6.92
N ALA A 28 -2.64 -0.49 -7.86
CA ALA A 28 -1.55 0.25 -8.48
C ALA A 28 -2.00 1.68 -8.79
N SER A 29 -1.07 2.62 -8.66
CA SER A 29 -1.25 4.02 -9.04
C SER A 29 -0.14 4.45 -9.99
N TRP A 30 -0.43 5.43 -10.84
CA TRP A 30 0.57 6.05 -11.70
C TRP A 30 0.17 7.49 -12.01
N THR A 31 1.17 8.31 -12.29
CA THR A 31 0.98 9.70 -12.70
C THR A 31 0.95 9.78 -14.23
N SER A 32 -0.01 10.54 -14.78
CA SER A 32 -0.08 10.85 -16.19
C SER A 32 0.99 11.88 -16.57
N PRO A 33 1.40 11.99 -17.85
CA PRO A 33 2.28 13.07 -18.29
C PRO A 33 1.73 14.48 -18.04
N LYS A 34 0.43 14.62 -17.77
CA LYS A 34 -0.24 15.89 -17.43
C LYS A 34 -0.27 16.16 -15.92
N GLY A 35 0.27 15.26 -15.10
CA GLY A 35 0.24 15.34 -13.64
C GLY A 35 -0.99 14.72 -12.97
N ASP A 36 -1.94 14.17 -13.74
CA ASP A 36 -3.12 13.51 -13.17
C ASP A 36 -2.71 12.22 -12.47
N THR A 37 -3.29 11.95 -11.30
CA THR A 37 -3.12 10.65 -10.63
C THR A 37 -4.19 9.67 -11.09
N HIS A 38 -3.76 8.51 -11.57
CA HIS A 38 -4.63 7.41 -11.92
C HIS A 38 -4.37 6.21 -11.00
N HIS A 39 -5.37 5.34 -10.89
CA HIS A 39 -5.24 4.11 -10.15
C HIS A 39 -6.07 2.99 -10.78
N ILE A 40 -5.70 1.75 -10.46
CA ILE A 40 -6.50 0.55 -10.66
C ILE A 40 -6.57 -0.25 -9.37
N SER A 41 -7.71 -0.91 -9.17
CA SER A 41 -7.93 -1.85 -8.08
C SER A 41 -8.67 -3.06 -8.64
N ARG A 42 -8.01 -4.22 -8.69
CA ARG A 42 -8.58 -5.47 -9.21
C ARG A 42 -8.29 -6.61 -8.26
N GLY A 43 -9.29 -7.46 -8.04
CA GLY A 43 -9.13 -8.59 -7.14
C GLY A 43 -10.22 -9.63 -7.30
N ARG A 44 -9.92 -10.84 -6.83
CA ARG A 44 -10.82 -12.02 -6.83
C ARG A 44 -10.82 -12.72 -5.47
N GLY A 45 -11.81 -13.57 -5.24
CA GLY A 45 -12.04 -14.24 -3.96
C GLY A 45 -12.93 -13.44 -3.00
N ASN A 46 -12.76 -13.66 -1.69
CA ASN A 46 -13.58 -13.01 -0.66
C ASN A 46 -13.21 -11.52 -0.48
N TRP A 47 -14.19 -10.63 -0.63
CA TRP A 47 -13.96 -9.18 -0.53
C TRP A 47 -13.55 -8.71 0.88
N PHE A 48 -14.13 -9.29 1.94
CA PHE A 48 -13.78 -8.95 3.32
C PHE A 48 -12.35 -9.35 3.66
N ALA A 49 -11.88 -10.52 3.21
CA ALA A 49 -10.51 -10.96 3.42
C ALA A 49 -9.51 -10.00 2.74
N ARG A 50 -9.76 -9.64 1.47
CA ARG A 50 -8.91 -8.68 0.73
C ARG A 50 -8.86 -7.31 1.40
N THR A 51 -10.02 -6.76 1.74
CA THR A 51 -10.09 -5.43 2.36
C THR A 51 -9.53 -5.42 3.78
N GLY A 52 -9.75 -6.49 4.55
CA GLY A 52 -9.14 -6.68 5.86
C GLY A 52 -7.62 -6.72 5.79
N GLN A 53 -7.07 -7.48 4.83
CA GLN A 53 -5.62 -7.56 4.62
C GLN A 53 -5.02 -6.20 4.23
N CYS A 54 -5.64 -5.47 3.30
CA CYS A 54 -5.16 -4.13 2.93
C CYS A 54 -5.19 -3.15 4.12
N ARG A 55 -6.25 -3.17 4.94
CA ARG A 55 -6.35 -2.31 6.12
C ARG A 55 -5.31 -2.66 7.19
N ALA A 56 -5.11 -3.95 7.43
CA ALA A 56 -4.10 -4.41 8.38
C ALA A 56 -2.69 -4.00 7.93
N TRP A 57 -2.40 -4.11 6.64
CA TRP A 57 -1.12 -3.67 6.08
C TRP A 57 -0.92 -2.16 6.21
N LEU A 58 -1.93 -1.34 5.86
CA LEU A 58 -1.84 0.11 6.02
C LEU A 58 -1.60 0.51 7.47
N LYS A 59 -2.36 -0.07 8.41
CA LYS A 59 -2.16 0.17 9.84
C LYS A 59 -0.75 -0.18 10.29
N TYR A 60 -0.19 -1.30 9.80
CA TYR A 60 1.17 -1.69 10.14
C TYR A 60 2.21 -0.68 9.64
N GLN A 61 2.02 -0.12 8.43
CA GLN A 61 2.91 0.94 7.93
C GLN A 61 2.77 2.23 8.74
N GLU A 62 1.55 2.66 9.02
CA GLU A 62 1.27 3.86 9.84
C GLU A 62 1.88 3.74 11.26
N ASP A 63 1.72 2.57 11.90
CA ASP A 63 2.29 2.32 13.23
C ASP A 63 3.83 2.32 13.20
N ALA A 64 4.45 1.88 12.10
CA ALA A 64 5.90 1.91 11.93
C ALA A 64 6.43 3.34 11.72
N GLU A 65 5.78 4.12 10.84
CA GLU A 65 6.13 5.53 10.61
C GLU A 65 6.01 6.35 11.90
N LEU A 66 4.94 6.14 12.68
CA LEU A 66 4.76 6.81 13.97
C LEU A 66 5.84 6.42 14.98
N ALA A 67 6.28 5.16 14.99
CA ALA A 67 7.34 4.71 15.88
C ALA A 67 8.67 5.40 15.55
N ASP A 68 8.98 5.56 14.25
CA ASP A 68 10.17 6.27 13.79
C ASP A 68 10.11 7.76 14.17
N GLU A 69 8.97 8.44 13.95
CA GLU A 69 8.78 9.84 14.36
C GLU A 69 8.95 10.06 15.87
N ILE A 70 8.44 9.12 16.69
CA ILE A 70 8.60 9.18 18.15
C ILE A 70 10.07 8.97 18.53
N ALA A 71 10.77 8.04 17.89
CA ALA A 71 12.17 7.78 18.16
C ALA A 71 13.05 9.01 17.85
N GLU A 72 12.87 9.62 16.68
CA GLU A 72 13.58 10.85 16.30
C GLU A 72 13.35 11.97 17.32
N ARG A 73 12.10 12.15 17.76
CA ARG A 73 11.76 13.18 18.74
C ARG A 73 12.39 12.92 20.11
N LEU A 74 12.46 11.66 20.55
CA LEU A 74 13.08 11.33 21.83
C LEU A 74 14.59 11.53 21.81
N ASP A 75 15.25 11.21 20.70
CA ASP A 75 16.69 11.47 20.52
C ASP A 75 16.98 12.99 20.59
N ASP A 76 16.18 13.82 19.91
CA ASP A 76 16.27 15.29 20.00
C ASP A 76 16.00 15.80 21.43
N GLU A 77 15.12 15.13 22.18
CA GLU A 77 14.79 15.45 23.57
C GLU A 77 15.84 14.98 24.60
N ASP A 78 16.78 14.11 24.23
CA ASP A 78 17.88 13.71 25.11
C ASP A 78 19.16 14.51 24.83
N ASP A 79 19.37 14.98 23.59
CA ASP A 79 20.51 15.82 23.21
C ASP A 79 20.52 17.20 23.91
N TRP A 80 19.34 17.75 24.27
CA TRP A 80 19.28 18.99 25.07
C TRP A 80 19.57 18.78 26.56
N LYS A 81 19.44 17.55 27.08
CA LYS A 81 19.71 17.25 28.50
C LYS A 81 21.20 17.00 28.75
N GLU A 82 21.93 16.48 27.76
CA GLU A 82 23.37 16.21 27.90
C GLU A 82 24.25 17.46 27.81
N ASN A 83 23.73 18.57 27.28
CA ASN A 83 24.46 19.85 27.12
C ASN A 83 24.26 20.86 28.28
N LYS A 84 23.94 20.40 29.50
CA LYS A 84 23.71 21.24 30.69
C LYS A 84 24.54 20.80 31.89
#